data_AF-A0A813GLC8-F1
#
_entry.id   AF-A0A813GLC8-F1
#
_cell.length_a   1.000
_cell.length_b   1.000
_cell.length_c   1.000
_cell.angle_alpha   90.00
_cell.angle_beta   90.00
_cell.angle_gamma   90.00
#
_symmetry.space_group_name_H-M   'P 1'
#
loop_
_entity.id
_entity.type
_entity.pdbx_description
1 polymer ?
#
loop_
_entity_poly.entity_id
_entity_poly.type
_entity_poly.pdbx_seq_one_letter_code
_entity_poly.pdbx_strand_id
1 'polypeptide(L)'
;LMSIESLDQYLREEYGIPAFRLNFWQQVKTICTEVCLGMKENIAEHCQLGMFEVFGLDVIVDADQRVYLLEANRDPSWVCDTPVKKAIIPDMVREMLELVLWAHSSEGKGKEAMLSSPMRGFEVLMDEAFDFQAVDVD
;
A
#
# COMPACT_ATOMS: atom_id res chain seq x y z
N LEU A 1 19.06 6.22 -5.62
CA LEU A 1 17.64 5.81 -5.54
C LEU A 1 16.83 6.80 -6.38
N MET A 2 15.93 6.31 -7.22
CA MET A 2 15.05 7.12 -8.08
C MET A 2 13.61 6.97 -7.55
N SER A 3 12.78 8.01 -7.63
CA SER A 3 11.34 7.87 -7.32
C SER A 3 10.59 7.26 -8.51
N ILE A 4 9.37 6.78 -8.29
CA ILE A 4 8.55 6.22 -9.38
C ILE A 4 8.20 7.29 -10.44
N GLU A 5 8.04 8.55 -10.01
CA GLU A 5 7.84 9.70 -10.89
C GLU A 5 9.04 9.95 -11.79
N SER A 6 10.25 9.93 -11.23
CA SER A 6 11.47 10.12 -12.00
C SER A 6 11.71 8.94 -12.95
N LEU A 7 11.33 7.72 -12.57
CA LEU A 7 11.42 6.55 -13.45
C LEU A 7 10.44 6.65 -14.63
N ASP A 8 9.18 7.00 -14.37
CA ASP A 8 8.16 7.20 -15.41
C ASP A 8 8.59 8.29 -16.40
N GLN A 9 9.13 9.41 -15.90
CA GLN A 9 9.67 10.46 -16.74
C GLN A 9 10.82 9.96 -17.61
N TYR A 10 11.79 9.24 -17.03
CA TYR A 10 12.94 8.69 -17.75
C TYR A 10 12.52 7.70 -18.85
N LEU A 11 11.62 6.77 -18.55
CA LEU A 11 11.13 5.79 -19.53
C LEU A 11 10.37 6.45 -20.69
N ARG A 12 9.63 7.51 -20.39
CA ARG A 12 8.94 8.30 -21.41
C ARG A 12 9.90 9.06 -22.32
N GLU A 13 10.92 9.70 -21.74
CA GLU A 13 11.85 10.55 -22.48
C GLU A 13 12.88 9.76 -23.30
N GLU A 14 13.46 8.71 -22.72
CA GLU A 14 14.56 7.96 -23.33
C GLU A 14 14.10 6.77 -24.18
N TYR A 15 12.95 6.16 -23.83
CA TYR A 15 12.46 4.95 -24.48
C TYR A 15 11.08 5.11 -25.14
N GLY A 16 10.46 6.30 -25.03
CA GLY A 16 9.15 6.57 -25.61
C GLY A 16 8.04 5.70 -25.02
N ILE A 17 8.20 5.19 -23.79
CA ILE A 17 7.21 4.35 -23.12
C ILE A 17 6.19 5.26 -22.42
N PRO A 18 4.93 5.33 -22.89
CA PRO A 18 3.92 6.17 -22.26
C PRO A 18 3.28 5.45 -21.07
N ALA A 19 2.88 6.21 -20.06
CA ALA A 19 2.01 5.75 -18.98
C ALA A 19 2.52 4.53 -18.18
N PHE A 20 3.85 4.35 -18.09
CA PHE A 20 4.47 3.30 -17.29
C PHE A 20 3.92 3.30 -15.86
N ARG A 21 3.89 4.47 -15.22
CA ARG A 21 3.40 4.64 -13.85
C ARG A 21 1.98 4.11 -13.65
N LEU A 22 1.08 4.35 -14.60
CA LEU A 22 -0.31 3.91 -14.49
C LEU A 22 -0.40 2.38 -14.54
N ASN A 23 0.25 1.77 -15.53
CA ASN A 23 0.28 0.31 -15.68
C ASN A 23 0.99 -0.37 -14.50
N PHE A 24 2.10 0.20 -14.03
CA PHE A 24 2.84 -0.26 -12.87
C PHE A 24 1.96 -0.28 -11.62
N TRP A 25 1.31 0.84 -11.28
CA TRP A 25 0.48 0.90 -10.07
C TRP A 25 -0.75 0.01 -10.13
N GLN A 26 -1.36 -0.19 -11.31
CA GLN A 26 -2.46 -1.14 -11.46
C GLN A 26 -2.02 -2.56 -11.08
N GLN A 27 -0.87 -3.01 -11.59
CA GLN A 27 -0.36 -4.35 -11.28
C GLN A 27 0.12 -4.47 -9.83
N VAL A 28 0.80 -3.44 -9.29
CA VAL A 28 1.23 -3.43 -7.87
C VAL A 28 0.03 -3.54 -6.94
N LYS A 29 -1.06 -2.80 -7.20
CA LYS A 29 -2.28 -2.88 -6.40
C LYS A 29 -2.89 -4.29 -6.42
N THR A 30 -2.99 -4.91 -7.61
CA THR A 30 -3.45 -6.29 -7.72
C THR A 30 -2.56 -7.24 -6.91
N ILE A 31 -1.24 -7.12 -7.02
CA ILE A 31 -0.29 -7.92 -6.23
C ILE A 31 -0.52 -7.72 -4.73
N CYS A 32 -0.63 -6.48 -4.26
CA CYS A 32 -0.90 -6.17 -2.84
C CYS A 32 -2.18 -6.84 -2.36
N THR A 33 -3.27 -6.76 -3.12
CA THR A 33 -4.55 -7.39 -2.77
C THR A 33 -4.40 -8.91 -2.70
N GLU A 34 -3.77 -9.55 -3.68
CA GLU A 34 -3.56 -11.01 -3.70
C GLU A 34 -2.68 -11.48 -2.54
N VAL A 35 -1.64 -10.72 -2.16
CA VAL A 35 -0.80 -11.02 -0.99
C VAL A 35 -1.63 -10.97 0.29
N CYS A 36 -2.45 -9.94 0.48
CA CYS A 36 -3.32 -9.82 1.64
C CYS A 36 -4.37 -10.96 1.69
N LEU A 37 -5.00 -11.28 0.56
CA LEU A 37 -5.96 -12.38 0.46
C LEU A 37 -5.32 -13.74 0.78
N GLY A 38 -4.12 -14.00 0.28
CA GLY A 38 -3.36 -15.22 0.57
C GLY A 38 -3.00 -15.37 2.04
N MET A 39 -2.95 -14.27 2.80
CA MET A 39 -2.65 -14.27 4.24
C MET A 39 -3.88 -14.16 5.14
N LYS A 40 -5.08 -14.10 4.56
CA LYS A 40 -6.34 -13.85 5.29
C LYS A 40 -6.54 -14.73 6.52
N GLU A 41 -6.39 -16.04 6.38
CA GLU A 41 -6.59 -16.99 7.49
C GLU A 41 -5.58 -16.77 8.61
N ASN A 42 -4.31 -16.50 8.26
CA ASN A 42 -3.26 -16.20 9.24
C ASN A 42 -3.53 -14.88 9.97
N ILE A 43 -4.02 -13.85 9.26
CA ILE A 43 -4.40 -12.56 9.86
C ILE A 43 -5.57 -12.77 10.82
N ALA A 44 -6.61 -13.52 10.41
CA ALA A 44 -7.78 -13.77 11.25
C ALA A 44 -7.44 -14.57 12.52
N GLU A 45 -6.47 -15.49 12.46
CA GLU A 45 -6.06 -16.30 13.60
C GLU A 45 -5.13 -15.54 14.57
N HIS A 46 -4.27 -14.66 14.06
CA HIS A 46 -3.16 -14.09 14.84
C HIS A 46 -3.22 -12.58 15.08
N CYS A 47 -3.98 -11.82 14.30
CA CYS A 47 -4.08 -10.37 14.46
C CYS A 47 -5.24 -10.00 15.38
N GLN A 48 -4.95 -9.14 16.36
CA GLN A 48 -5.94 -8.60 17.29
C GLN A 48 -6.28 -7.15 16.95
N LEU A 49 -7.45 -6.69 17.41
CA LEU A 49 -7.83 -5.29 17.29
C LEU A 49 -6.75 -4.37 17.88
N GLY A 50 -6.36 -3.33 17.14
CA GLY A 50 -5.28 -2.43 17.52
C GLY A 50 -3.90 -2.81 16.97
N MET A 51 -3.76 -3.98 16.34
CA MET A 51 -2.54 -4.34 15.61
C MET A 51 -2.57 -3.78 14.20
N PHE A 52 -1.42 -3.28 13.74
CA PHE A 52 -1.18 -2.87 12.36
C PHE A 52 0.27 -3.16 12.00
N GLU A 53 0.55 -3.35 10.72
CA GLU A 53 1.88 -3.68 10.20
C GLU A 53 2.12 -2.91 8.90
N VAL A 54 3.37 -2.51 8.65
CA VAL A 54 3.80 -1.96 7.35
C VAL A 54 4.70 -2.96 6.69
N PHE A 55 4.30 -3.43 5.51
CA PHE A 55 5.13 -4.26 4.67
C PHE A 55 5.81 -3.43 3.58
N GLY A 56 7.08 -3.72 3.30
CA GLY A 56 7.75 -3.28 2.08
C GLY A 56 7.66 -4.37 1.01
N LEU A 57 7.07 -4.06 -0.14
CA LEU A 57 7.00 -5.01 -1.25
C LEU A 57 8.08 -4.69 -2.26
N ASP A 58 8.98 -5.65 -2.45
CA ASP A 58 10.01 -5.57 -3.47
C ASP A 58 9.48 -6.23 -4.74
N VAL A 59 9.49 -5.47 -5.84
CA VAL A 59 8.98 -5.90 -7.13
C VAL A 59 10.03 -5.72 -8.22
N ILE A 60 9.93 -6.54 -9.26
CA ILE A 60 10.71 -6.40 -10.47
C ILE A 60 9.78 -6.18 -11.66
N VAL A 61 10.24 -5.41 -12.65
CA VAL A 61 9.51 -5.14 -13.88
C VAL A 61 10.29 -5.69 -15.07
N ASP A 62 9.64 -6.48 -15.93
CA ASP A 62 10.25 -6.99 -17.15
C ASP A 62 10.16 -6.01 -18.34
N ALA A 63 10.72 -6.40 -19.49
CA ALA A 63 10.73 -5.58 -20.69
C ALA A 63 9.32 -5.35 -21.29
N ASP A 64 8.35 -6.22 -20.97
CA ASP A 64 6.95 -6.10 -21.36
C ASP A 64 6.13 -5.25 -20.35
N GLN A 65 6.81 -4.63 -19.37
CA GLN A 65 6.20 -3.89 -18.26
C GLN A 65 5.31 -4.74 -17.36
N ARG A 66 5.55 -6.06 -17.27
CA ARG A 66 4.89 -6.92 -16.29
C ARG A 66 5.60 -6.79 -14.96
N VAL A 67 4.83 -6.64 -13.89
CA VAL A 67 5.32 -6.51 -12.51
C VAL A 67 5.26 -7.88 -11.84
N TYR A 68 6.33 -8.28 -11.18
CA TYR A 68 6.41 -9.52 -10.42
C TYR A 68 6.83 -9.21 -8.99
N LEU A 69 6.16 -9.84 -8.03
CA LEU A 69 6.55 -9.81 -6.62
C LEU A 69 7.82 -10.63 -6.41
N LEU A 70 8.82 -10.04 -5.76
CA LEU A 70 10.01 -10.76 -5.30
C LEU A 70 9.82 -11.21 -3.84
N GLU A 71 9.50 -10.26 -2.96
CA GLU A 71 9.28 -10.52 -1.54
C GLU A 71 8.41 -9.44 -0.88
N ALA A 72 7.85 -9.78 0.28
CA ALA A 72 7.16 -8.87 1.18
C ALA A 72 7.90 -8.83 2.52
N ASN A 73 8.56 -7.72 2.80
CA ASN A 73 9.40 -7.50 3.97
C ASN A 73 8.58 -6.89 5.11
N ARG A 74 8.57 -7.56 6.27
CA ARG A 74 7.95 -7.05 7.51
C ARG A 74 8.71 -5.88 8.14
N ASP A 75 10.01 -5.76 7.89
CA ASP A 75 10.84 -4.67 8.40
C ASP A 75 11.50 -3.91 7.24
N PRO A 76 10.72 -3.11 6.49
CA PRO A 76 11.29 -2.28 5.44
C PRO A 76 12.26 -1.24 6.03
N SER A 77 13.30 -0.88 5.29
CA SER A 77 14.30 0.06 5.79
C SER A 77 13.74 1.46 6.02
N TRP A 78 13.78 1.91 7.27
CA TRP A 78 13.38 3.27 7.69
C TRP A 78 14.50 4.32 7.56
N VAL A 79 15.67 3.91 7.08
CA VAL A 79 16.86 4.77 7.03
C VAL A 79 16.69 5.86 5.97
N CYS A 80 16.73 7.11 6.41
CA CYS A 80 16.61 8.30 5.56
C CYS A 80 17.99 8.79 5.05
N ASP A 81 18.72 7.93 4.34
CA ASP A 81 20.09 8.21 3.86
C ASP A 81 20.14 8.91 2.49
N THR A 82 19.06 8.88 1.72
CA THR A 82 18.97 9.54 0.40
C THR A 82 17.94 10.67 0.40
N PRO A 83 18.07 11.66 -0.51
CA PRO A 83 17.07 12.72 -0.65
C PRO A 83 15.65 12.19 -0.90
N VAL A 84 15.51 11.15 -1.73
CA VAL A 84 14.22 10.51 -2.02
C VAL A 84 13.60 9.92 -0.75
N LYS A 85 14.36 9.14 0.03
CA LYS A 85 13.86 8.55 1.28
C LYS A 85 13.51 9.62 2.32
N LYS A 86 14.33 10.68 2.45
CA LYS A 86 14.06 11.81 3.35
C LYS A 86 12.77 12.56 3.01
N ALA A 87 12.38 12.56 1.73
CA ALA A 87 11.16 13.22 1.27
C ALA A 87 9.90 12.35 1.46
N ILE A 88 10.03 11.02 1.46
CA ILE A 88 8.87 10.10 1.45
C ILE A 88 8.61 9.49 2.84
N ILE A 89 9.63 8.93 3.48
CA ILE A 89 9.45 8.10 4.69
C ILE A 89 8.82 8.89 5.85
N PRO A 90 9.28 10.10 6.21
CA PRO A 90 8.71 10.82 7.34
C PRO A 90 7.23 11.16 7.18
N ASP A 91 6.81 11.52 5.96
CA ASP A 91 5.42 11.86 5.65
C ASP A 91 4.54 10.62 5.66
N MET A 92 4.98 9.54 4.99
CA MET A 92 4.30 8.24 4.99
C MET A 92 4.07 7.71 6.42
N VAL A 93 5.09 7.74 7.29
CA VAL A 93 4.96 7.26 8.67
C VAL A 93 3.98 8.11 9.47
N ARG A 94 4.01 9.44 9.31
CA ARG A 94 3.07 10.34 9.99
C ARG A 94 1.63 10.06 9.57
N GLU A 95 1.39 10.00 8.27
CA GLU A 95 0.05 9.77 7.69
C GLU A 95 -0.50 8.39 8.05
N MET A 96 0.36 7.37 8.09
CA MET A 96 -0.01 6.05 8.59
C MET A 96 -0.46 6.11 10.05
N LEU A 97 0.30 6.77 10.93
CA LEU A 97 -0.08 6.90 12.34
C LEU A 97 -1.40 7.67 12.49
N GLU A 98 -1.60 8.74 11.72
CA GLU A 98 -2.86 9.48 11.68
C GLU A 98 -4.02 8.57 11.24
N LEU A 99 -3.84 7.76 10.20
CA LEU A 99 -4.83 6.81 9.69
C LEU A 99 -5.21 5.77 10.76
N VAL A 100 -4.21 5.14 11.40
CA VAL A 100 -4.43 4.12 12.44
C VAL A 100 -5.15 4.71 13.65
N LEU A 101 -4.72 5.89 14.12
CA LEU A 101 -5.34 6.58 15.24
C LEU A 101 -6.78 6.99 14.91
N TRP A 102 -7.01 7.51 13.70
CA TRP A 102 -8.34 7.87 13.22
C TRP A 102 -9.26 6.65 13.17
N ALA A 103 -8.80 5.52 12.61
CA ALA A 103 -9.59 4.29 12.51
C ALA A 103 -10.02 3.75 13.90
N HIS A 104 -9.21 3.96 14.94
CA HIS A 104 -9.50 3.55 16.31
C HIS A 104 -10.23 4.63 17.15
N SER A 105 -10.40 5.84 16.61
CA SER A 105 -11.12 6.94 17.26
C SER A 105 -12.64 6.77 17.15
N SER A 106 -13.40 7.55 17.92
CA SER A 106 -14.86 7.63 17.75
C SER A 106 -15.28 8.17 16.38
N GLU A 107 -14.39 8.87 15.67
CA GLU A 107 -14.69 9.44 14.36
C GLU A 107 -14.55 8.42 13.23
N GLY A 108 -13.64 7.46 13.33
CA GLY A 108 -13.38 6.44 12.31
C GLY A 108 -14.07 5.11 12.56
N LYS A 109 -14.38 4.76 13.83
CA LYS A 109 -15.05 3.50 14.15
C LYS A 109 -16.36 3.32 13.38
N GLY A 110 -16.48 2.18 12.70
CA GLY A 110 -17.68 1.78 11.95
C GLY A 110 -17.93 2.60 10.68
N LYS A 111 -16.94 3.35 10.20
CA LYS A 111 -17.01 4.06 8.92
C LYS A 111 -16.10 3.41 7.89
N GLU A 112 -16.53 3.45 6.64
CA GLU A 112 -15.69 3.11 5.50
C GLU A 112 -14.46 4.02 5.48
N ALA A 113 -13.27 3.41 5.52
CA ALA A 113 -12.00 4.13 5.47
C ALA A 113 -11.87 4.93 4.14
N MET A 114 -12.49 4.44 3.07
CA MET A 114 -12.47 5.04 1.72
C MET A 114 -13.05 6.46 1.62
N LEU A 115 -14.04 6.81 2.45
CA LEU A 115 -14.80 8.06 2.27
C LEU A 115 -14.50 9.14 3.32
N SER A 116 -13.83 8.78 4.41
CA SER A 116 -13.81 9.62 5.62
C SER A 116 -12.45 9.79 6.30
N SER A 117 -11.40 9.12 5.80
CA SER A 117 -10.05 9.24 6.32
C SER A 117 -9.23 10.34 5.62
N PRO A 118 -8.29 11.01 6.31
CA PRO A 118 -7.25 11.82 5.67
C PRO A 118 -6.23 10.92 4.95
N MET A 119 -6.65 10.22 3.89
CA MET A 119 -5.83 9.29 3.09
C MET A 119 -4.82 10.04 2.21
N ARG A 120 -3.88 10.78 2.82
CA ARG A 120 -2.97 11.73 2.15
C ARG A 120 -1.80 11.07 1.39
N GLY A 121 -2.01 9.88 0.83
CA GLY A 121 -0.96 9.09 0.18
C GLY A 121 -1.22 7.59 0.27
N PHE A 122 -2.19 7.20 1.10
CA PHE A 122 -2.72 5.83 1.19
C PHE A 122 -3.96 5.67 0.32
N GLU A 123 -4.23 4.43 -0.08
CA GLU A 123 -5.43 4.03 -0.79
C GLU A 123 -5.93 2.71 -0.18
N VAL A 124 -7.23 2.61 0.06
CA VAL A 124 -7.83 1.36 0.51
C VAL A 124 -7.97 0.44 -0.70
N LEU A 125 -7.29 -0.71 -0.66
CA LEU A 125 -7.37 -1.73 -1.72
C LEU A 125 -8.35 -2.86 -1.40
N MET A 126 -8.63 -3.06 -0.11
CA MET A 126 -9.53 -4.08 0.41
C MET A 126 -10.07 -3.61 1.75
N ASP A 127 -11.39 -3.62 1.91
CA ASP A 127 -12.05 -3.41 3.19
C ASP A 127 -12.93 -4.63 3.51
N GLU A 128 -12.45 -5.57 4.32
CA GLU A 128 -13.22 -6.79 4.59
C GLU A 128 -14.59 -6.54 5.23
N ALA A 129 -14.77 -5.41 5.92
CA ALA A 129 -16.04 -5.08 6.55
C ALA A 129 -17.12 -4.69 5.51
N PHE A 130 -16.73 -4.26 4.32
CA PHE A 130 -17.63 -3.74 3.29
C PHE A 130 -17.56 -4.50 1.96
N ASP A 131 -16.39 -5.04 1.60
CA ASP A 131 -16.14 -5.79 0.37
C ASP A 131 -16.44 -7.30 0.49
N PHE A 132 -16.86 -7.79 1.67
CA PHE A 132 -17.37 -9.16 1.84
C PHE A 132 -18.60 -9.22 2.77
N GLN A 133 -19.77 -8.83 2.22
CA GLN A 133 -21.12 -8.85 2.85
C GLN A 133 -21.15 -9.51 4.24
N ALA A 134 -21.13 -8.67 5.28
CA ALA A 134 -21.37 -9.08 6.65
C ALA A 134 -22.65 -9.94 6.70
N VAL A 135 -22.48 -11.25 6.86
CA VAL A 135 -23.56 -12.10 7.33
C VAL A 135 -23.67 -11.79 8.81
N ASP A 136 -24.77 -11.14 9.20
CA ASP A 136 -25.19 -11.08 10.59
C ASP A 136 -25.13 -12.52 11.15
N VAL A 137 -24.29 -12.71 12.17
CA VAL A 137 -24.30 -13.94 12.95
C VAL A 137 -25.15 -13.66 14.18
N ASP A 138 -26.38 -14.17 14.14
CA ASP A 138 -27.32 -14.22 15.28
C ASP A 138 -26.70 -14.86 16.54
#